data_AF-A0A7I8C2D1-F1
#
_entry.id   AF-A0A7I8C2D1-F1
#
_cell.length_a   1.000
_cell.length_b   1.000
_cell.length_c   1.000
_cell.angle_alpha   90.00
_cell.angle_beta   90.00
_cell.angle_gamma   90.00
#
_symmetry.space_group_name_H-M   'P 1'
#
loop_
_entity.id
_entity.type
_entity.pdbx_description
1 polymer ?
#
loop_
_entity_poly.entity_id
_entity_poly.type
_entity_poly.pdbx_seq_one_letter_code
_entity_poly.pdbx_strand_id
1 'polypeptide(L)'
;MHAKTDTTYLPLKDKHSRRWHVKTLRGEFEILITGSKWYDTRAQIGGGGSIDLAMHLLGLSFVDAVTHLAANEGQHGPNHS
;
A
#
# COMPACT_ATOMS: atom_id res chain seq x y z
N MET A 1 10.24 -6.86 0.05
CA MET A 1 8.92 -6.71 -0.62
C MET A 1 9.15 -6.06 -1.97
N HIS A 2 8.50 -6.54 -3.03
CA HIS A 2 8.55 -5.92 -4.35
C HIS A 2 7.16 -5.39 -4.71
N ALA A 3 7.08 -4.16 -5.18
CA ALA A 3 5.85 -3.55 -5.67
C ALA A 3 6.08 -3.04 -7.09
N LYS A 4 5.18 -3.38 -8.01
CA LYS A 4 5.21 -2.92 -9.39
C LYS A 4 3.88 -2.27 -9.74
N THR A 5 3.93 -1.06 -10.29
CA THR A 5 2.73 -0.41 -10.85
C THR A 5 2.34 -1.09 -12.16
N ASP A 6 1.06 -1.37 -12.32
CA ASP A 6 0.52 -1.88 -13.56
C ASP A 6 0.27 -0.74 -14.54
N THR A 7 1.17 -0.57 -15.51
CA THR A 7 1.08 0.48 -16.53
C THR A 7 0.00 0.22 -17.58
N THR A 8 -0.57 -0.99 -17.62
CA THR A 8 -1.66 -1.34 -18.53
C THR A 8 -3.04 -1.08 -17.93
N TYR A 9 -3.09 -0.77 -16.63
CA TYR A 9 -4.34 -0.44 -15.96
C TYR A 9 -4.86 0.91 -16.43
N LEU A 10 -5.97 0.89 -17.16
CA LEU A 10 -6.72 2.08 -17.53
C LEU A 10 -7.84 2.29 -16.50
N PRO A 11 -7.77 3.34 -15.65
CA PRO A 11 -8.80 3.61 -14.67
C PRO A 11 -10.15 3.86 -15.35
N LEU A 12 -11.12 2.98 -15.11
CA LEU A 12 -12.47 3.05 -15.71
C LEU A 12 -13.41 4.02 -14.96
N LYS A 13 -13.28 4.12 -13.64
CA LYS A 13 -14.19 4.91 -12.78
C LYS A 13 -13.56 6.17 -12.20
N ASP A 14 -12.31 6.10 -11.75
CA ASP A 14 -11.59 7.23 -11.19
C ASP A 14 -10.21 7.32 -11.82
N LYS A 15 -9.95 8.39 -12.57
CA LYS A 15 -8.69 8.62 -13.31
C LYS A 15 -7.45 8.66 -12.42
N HIS A 16 -7.62 8.83 -11.10
CA HIS A 16 -6.51 8.82 -10.14
C HIS A 16 -6.23 7.44 -9.56
N SER A 17 -7.04 6.43 -9.91
CA SER A 17 -6.84 5.06 -9.44
C SER A 17 -5.62 4.44 -10.12
N ARG A 18 -4.69 3.93 -9.31
CA ARG A 18 -3.50 3.20 -9.77
C ARG A 18 -3.54 1.78 -9.25
N ARG A 19 -3.24 0.81 -10.12
CA ARG A 19 -3.13 -0.59 -9.75
C ARG A 19 -1.68 -0.98 -9.49
N TRP A 20 -1.47 -1.68 -8.39
CA TRP A 20 -0.17 -2.15 -7.93
C TRP A 20 -0.21 -3.65 -7.71
N HIS A 21 0.76 -4.34 -8.30
CA HIS A 21 1.05 -5.74 -7.98
C HIS A 21 2.12 -5.76 -6.91
N VAL A 22 1.75 -6.23 -5.72
CA VAL A 22 2.65 -6.29 -4.57
C VAL A 22 2.95 -7.75 -4.26
N LYS A 23 4.24 -8.10 -4.21
CA LYS A 23 4.71 -9.41 -3.77
C LYS A 23 5.43 -9.27 -2.44
N THR A 24 4.87 -9.88 -1.41
CA THR A 24 5.44 -9.99 -0.07
C THR A 24 5.77 -11.44 0.25
N LEU A 25 6.40 -11.68 1.40
CA LEU A 25 6.65 -13.04 1.89
C LEU A 25 5.34 -13.81 2.15
N ARG A 26 4.22 -13.10 2.34
CA ARG A 26 2.90 -13.70 2.58
C ARG A 26 2.16 -14.07 1.30
N GLY A 27 2.58 -13.53 0.16
CA GLY A 27 1.95 -13.81 -1.13
C GLY A 27 1.93 -12.62 -2.07
N GLU A 28 1.03 -12.69 -3.05
CA GLU A 28 0.85 -11.69 -4.08
C GLU A 28 -0.52 -11.01 -3.95
N PHE A 29 -0.50 -9.68 -3.95
CA PHE A 29 -1.63 -8.80 -3.73
C PHE A 29 -1.82 -7.90 -4.94
N GLU A 30 -3.07 -7.56 -5.26
CA GLU A 30 -3.40 -6.61 -6.32
C GLU A 30 -4.11 -5.40 -5.69
N ILE A 31 -3.34 -4.35 -5.40
CA ILE A 31 -3.81 -3.19 -4.66
C ILE A 31 -4.17 -2.06 -5.63
N LEU A 32 -5.44 -1.67 -5.63
CA LEU A 32 -5.93 -0.43 -6.22
C LEU A 32 -5.80 0.69 -5.20
N ILE A 33 -5.04 1.74 -5.52
CA ILE A 33 -4.92 2.94 -4.70
C ILE A 33 -5.67 4.08 -5.37
N THR A 34 -6.60 4.70 -4.66
CA THR A 34 -7.36 5.87 -5.11
C THR A 34 -7.29 6.94 -4.01
N GLY A 35 -6.48 7.98 -4.23
CA GLY A 35 -6.17 8.95 -3.18
C GLY A 35 -5.47 8.29 -2.00
N SER A 36 -6.03 8.44 -0.79
CA SER A 36 -5.55 7.80 0.44
C SER A 36 -6.15 6.40 0.70
N LYS A 37 -7.11 5.96 -0.13
CA LYS A 37 -7.78 4.66 0.04
C LYS A 37 -7.10 3.60 -0.79
N TRP A 38 -7.17 2.36 -0.30
CA TRP A 38 -6.66 1.20 -1.00
C TRP A 38 -7.68 0.06 -1.00
N TYR A 39 -7.63 -0.78 -2.02
CA TYR A 39 -8.49 -1.96 -2.16
C TYR A 39 -7.71 -3.11 -2.78
N ASP A 40 -7.69 -4.26 -2.13
CA ASP A 40 -7.16 -5.51 -2.67
C ASP A 40 -8.24 -6.25 -3.46
N THR A 41 -8.08 -6.34 -4.78
CA THR A 41 -9.05 -7.01 -5.65
C THR A 41 -9.06 -8.52 -5.46
N ARG A 42 -7.96 -9.11 -4.99
CA ARG A 42 -7.83 -10.57 -4.78
C ARG A 42 -8.53 -10.99 -3.49
N ALA A 43 -8.29 -10.26 -2.40
CA ALA A 43 -8.91 -10.53 -1.11
C ALA A 43 -10.29 -9.88 -0.95
N GLN A 44 -10.67 -8.99 -1.86
CA GLN A 44 -11.89 -8.18 -1.82
C GLN A 44 -12.05 -7.31 -0.55
N ILE A 45 -10.93 -6.88 0.03
CA ILE A 45 -10.90 -6.01 1.21
C ILE A 45 -10.28 -4.67 0.87
N GLY A 46 -10.63 -3.63 1.62
CA GLY A 46 -10.01 -2.32 1.45
C GLY A 46 -9.96 -1.55 2.75
N GLY A 47 -9.14 -0.51 2.76
CA GLY A 47 -8.89 0.33 3.93
C GLY A 47 -8.65 1.79 3.54
N GLY A 48 -8.70 2.65 4.55
CA GLY A 48 -8.55 4.10 4.39
C GLY A 48 -7.20 4.65 4.86
N GLY A 49 -6.36 3.83 5.52
CA GLY A 49 -5.10 4.26 6.10
C GLY A 49 -3.89 3.42 5.68
N SER A 50 -2.71 4.02 5.81
CA SER A 50 -1.41 3.37 5.61
C SER A 50 -1.15 2.25 6.63
N ILE A 51 -1.65 2.40 7.85
CA ILE A 51 -1.55 1.39 8.91
C ILE A 51 -2.30 0.12 8.51
N ASP A 52 -3.56 0.25 8.08
CA ASP A 52 -4.38 -0.89 7.63
C ASP A 52 -3.71 -1.61 6.46
N LEU A 53 -3.11 -0.85 5.53
CA LEU A 53 -2.40 -1.40 4.38
C LEU A 53 -1.16 -2.19 4.81
N ALA A 54 -0.38 -1.66 5.77
CA ALA A 54 0.80 -2.34 6.30
C ALA A 54 0.39 -3.64 7.02
N MET A 55 -0.66 -3.60 7.84
CA MET A 55 -1.22 -4.80 8.47
C MET A 55 -1.64 -5.84 7.42
N HIS A 56 -2.34 -5.42 6.36
CA HIS A 56 -2.81 -6.32 5.31
C HIS A 56 -1.66 -6.95 4.50
N LEU A 57 -0.71 -6.15 4.03
CA LEU A 57 0.38 -6.61 3.16
C LEU A 57 1.46 -7.40 3.92
N LEU A 58 1.79 -6.94 5.12
CA LEU A 58 2.89 -7.47 5.92
C LEU A 58 2.44 -8.47 6.99
N GLY A 59 1.14 -8.53 7.30
CA GLY A 59 0.60 -9.43 8.33
C GLY A 59 0.96 -9.01 9.74
N LEU A 60 1.19 -7.72 9.95
CA LEU A 60 1.60 -7.14 11.22
C LEU A 60 0.41 -6.89 12.13
N SER A 61 0.65 -6.89 13.44
CA SER A 61 -0.29 -6.32 14.40
C SER A 61 -0.38 -4.80 14.21
N PHE A 62 -1.41 -4.17 14.79
CA PHE A 62 -1.54 -2.71 14.73
C PHE A 62 -0.30 -1.99 15.30
N VAL A 63 0.21 -2.44 16.45
CA VAL A 63 1.38 -1.83 17.10
C VAL A 63 2.63 -2.00 16.25
N ASP A 64 2.83 -3.18 15.67
CA ASP A 64 3.98 -3.44 14.79
C ASP A 64 3.90 -2.61 13.50
N ALA A 65 2.69 -2.45 12.95
CA ALA A 65 2.47 -1.63 11.76
C ALA A 65 2.74 -0.14 12.01
N VAL A 66 2.27 0.40 13.15
CA VAL A 66 2.57 1.79 13.56
C VAL A 66 4.06 1.99 13.75
N THR A 67 4.72 1.05 14.45
CA THR A 67 6.17 1.11 14.70
C THR A 67 6.96 1.06 13.39
N HIS A 68 6.57 0.16 12.47
CA HIS A 68 7.20 0.02 11.17
C HIS A 68 7.06 1.29 10.30
N LEU A 69 5.88 1.93 10.31
CA LEU A 69 5.66 3.17 9.56
C LEU A 69 6.42 4.35 10.17
N ALA A 70 6.38 4.50 11.50
CA ALA A 70 7.10 5.56 12.20
C ALA A 70 8.63 5.43 12.04
N ALA A 71 9.17 4.21 12.01
CA ALA A 71 10.59 3.96 11.77
C ALA A 71 11.01 4.40 10.35
N ASN A 72 10.14 4.25 9.36
CA ASN A 72 10.40 4.67 7.98
C ASN A 72 10.19 6.18 7.75
N GLU A 73 9.32 6.84 8.52
CA GLU A 73 9.13 8.30 8.48
C GLU A 73 10.37 9.05 9.01
N GLY A 74 11.13 8.44 9.93
CA GLY A 74 12.40 8.97 10.42
C GLY A 74 13.51 9.04 9.36
N GLN A 75 13.33 8.40 8.20
CA GLN A 75 14.29 8.41 7.10
C GLN A 75 13.99 9.48 6.03
N HIS A 76 12.94 10.29 6.23
CA HIS A 76 12.64 11.50 5.45
C HIS A 76 12.85 12.77 6.30
N GLY A 77 13.99 12.85 7.00
CA GLY A 77 14.49 14.10 7.58
C GLY A 77 14.88 15.10 6.48
N PRO A 78 14.86 16.42 6.77
CA PRO A 78 14.67 17.48 5.79
C PRO A 78 15.77 17.48 4.73
N ASN A 79 15.38 17.54 3.46
CA ASN A 79 16.25 18.03 2.39
C ASN A 79 16.68 19.46 2.77
N HIS A 80 17.88 19.57 3.33
CA HIS A 80 18.54 20.84 3.58
C HIS A 80 19.08 21.35 2.24
N SER A 81 18.41 22.35 1.67
CA SER A 81 18.95 23.23 0.62
C SER A 81 19.58 24.45 1.27
#